data_AF-A0A512D7P1-F1
#
_entry.id   AF-A0A512D7P1-F1
#
_cell.length_a   1.000
_cell.length_b   1.000
_cell.length_c   1.000
_cell.angle_alpha   90.00
_cell.angle_beta   90.00
_cell.angle_gamma   90.00
#
_symmetry.space_group_name_H-M   'P 1'
#
loop_
_entity.id
_entity.type
_entity.pdbx_description
1 polymer ?
#
loop_
_entity_poly.entity_id
_entity_poly.type
_entity_poly.pdbx_seq_one_letter_code
_entity_poly.pdbx_strand_id
1 'polypeptide(L)'
;MPQYPLPDRVGAEEVLAAAARRTAALHDAARGLDRSGAVWQPRGHEPAEVVCHNDLAPDTMVLDGGRLVGIIDWDTASPGPRVWDLAYLAYRLVPLSHPDHDGLRLDRVARARRLRVLCDALGHDLAPPEVLRGAVVRLEDLAAWTLARATADDDDRLRGHVDLYRRDARWIGASCGVLAEDRASD
;
A
#
# COMPACT_ATOMS: atom_id res chain seq x y z
N MET A 1 7.53 10.14 1.95
CA MET A 1 7.50 8.87 2.73
C MET A 1 7.04 9.21 4.13
N PRO A 2 6.14 8.42 4.75
CA PRO A 2 5.60 8.76 6.05
C PRO A 2 6.73 8.55 7.06
N GLN A 3 6.80 9.43 8.05
CA GLN A 3 7.75 9.24 9.14
C GLN A 3 7.16 8.24 10.14
N TYR A 4 7.94 7.24 10.50
CA TYR A 4 7.56 6.29 11.54
C TYR A 4 8.11 6.74 12.91
N PRO A 5 7.46 6.35 14.03
CA PRO A 5 6.20 5.62 14.08
C PRO A 5 5.04 6.49 13.56
N LEU A 6 4.04 5.85 12.95
CA LEU A 6 2.80 6.55 12.62
C LEU A 6 2.19 7.10 13.93
N PRO A 7 1.55 8.27 13.92
CA PRO A 7 0.82 8.74 15.10
C PRO A 7 -0.14 7.65 15.59
N ASP A 8 -0.25 7.44 16.91
CA ASP A 8 -0.98 6.29 17.50
C ASP A 8 -2.38 6.09 16.90
N ARG A 9 -3.11 7.20 16.69
CA ARG A 9 -4.43 7.21 16.06
C ARG A 9 -4.47 6.67 14.62
N VAL A 10 -3.39 6.84 13.85
CA VAL A 10 -3.25 6.33 12.48
C VAL A 10 -2.75 4.87 12.50
N GLY A 11 -1.91 4.54 13.48
CA GLY A 11 -1.39 3.19 13.68
C GLY A 11 -2.42 2.19 14.23
N ALA A 12 -3.57 2.65 14.73
CA ALA A 12 -4.62 1.79 15.27
C ALA A 12 -5.14 0.75 14.26
N GLU A 13 -5.45 -0.46 14.73
CA GLU A 13 -5.96 -1.55 13.86
C GLU A 13 -7.36 -1.22 13.32
N GLU A 14 -8.13 -0.43 14.05
CA GLU A 14 -9.44 0.06 13.63
C GLU A 14 -9.33 0.94 12.39
N VAL A 15 -8.29 1.80 12.33
CA VAL A 15 -8.01 2.65 11.16
C VAL A 15 -7.50 1.81 9.99
N LEU A 16 -6.64 0.82 10.23
CA LEU A 16 -6.21 -0.14 9.21
C LEU A 16 -7.41 -0.86 8.57
N ALA A 17 -8.30 -1.41 9.39
CA ALA A 17 -9.48 -2.12 8.91
C ALA A 17 -10.48 -1.18 8.22
N ALA A 18 -10.64 0.06 8.72
CA ALA A 18 -11.48 1.06 8.09
C ALA A 18 -10.92 1.50 6.72
N ALA A 19 -9.61 1.66 6.59
CA ALA A 19 -8.95 1.97 5.33
C ALA A 19 -9.15 0.84 4.31
N ALA A 20 -8.94 -0.42 4.71
CA ALA A 20 -9.19 -1.59 3.87
C ALA A 20 -10.63 -1.62 3.33
N ARG A 21 -11.62 -1.48 4.21
CA ARG A 21 -13.04 -1.42 3.81
C ARG A 21 -13.35 -0.23 2.90
N ARG A 22 -12.75 0.94 3.17
CA ARG A 22 -12.98 2.14 2.35
C ARG A 22 -12.38 1.99 0.95
N THR A 23 -11.21 1.36 0.83
CA THR A 23 -10.59 1.05 -0.45
C THR A 23 -11.41 0.04 -1.24
N ALA A 24 -11.91 -1.02 -0.60
CA ALA A 24 -12.82 -1.96 -1.25
C ALA A 24 -14.11 -1.26 -1.74
N ALA A 25 -14.73 -0.43 -0.90
CA ALA A 25 -15.91 0.34 -1.29
C ALA A 25 -15.65 1.32 -2.44
N LEU A 26 -14.45 1.93 -2.49
CA LEU A 26 -14.03 2.77 -3.61
C LEU A 26 -13.90 1.96 -4.90
N HIS A 27 -13.19 0.83 -4.84
CA HIS A 27 -13.03 -0.09 -5.96
C HIS A 27 -14.39 -0.54 -6.50
N ASP A 28 -15.33 -0.81 -5.61
CA ASP A 28 -16.70 -1.19 -5.94
C ASP A 28 -17.49 -0.05 -6.58
N ALA A 29 -17.40 1.16 -6.03
CA ALA A 29 -18.03 2.35 -6.61
C ALA A 29 -17.47 2.72 -7.98
N ALA A 30 -16.21 2.40 -8.24
CA ALA A 30 -15.56 2.60 -9.54
C ALA A 30 -15.94 1.51 -10.57
N ARG A 31 -16.59 0.41 -10.17
CA ARG A 31 -17.03 -0.62 -11.12
C ARG A 31 -18.08 -0.03 -12.06
N GLY A 32 -17.80 -0.11 -13.36
CA GLY A 32 -18.69 0.42 -14.39
C GLY A 32 -18.52 1.91 -14.68
N LEU A 33 -17.53 2.58 -14.06
CA LEU A 33 -17.11 3.90 -14.52
C LEU A 33 -16.68 3.80 -15.98
N ASP A 34 -17.30 4.61 -16.85
CA ASP A 34 -16.84 4.74 -18.22
C ASP A 34 -15.48 5.44 -18.22
N ARG A 35 -14.48 4.75 -18.75
CA ARG A 35 -13.09 5.19 -18.83
C ARG A 35 -12.70 5.54 -20.26
N SER A 36 -13.63 5.45 -21.21
CA SER A 36 -13.37 5.74 -22.61
C SER A 36 -12.98 7.22 -22.78
N GLY A 37 -11.87 7.46 -23.48
CA GLY A 37 -11.33 8.81 -23.68
C GLY A 37 -10.72 9.48 -22.43
N ALA A 38 -10.70 8.82 -21.27
CA ALA A 38 -10.04 9.36 -20.09
C ALA A 38 -8.52 9.40 -20.29
N VAL A 39 -7.91 10.52 -19.90
CA VAL A 39 -6.45 10.71 -19.89
C VAL A 39 -5.98 10.67 -18.44
N TRP A 40 -5.12 9.73 -18.13
CA TRP A 40 -4.57 9.54 -16.79
C TRP A 40 -3.17 10.14 -16.70
N GLN A 41 -2.86 10.82 -15.60
CA GLN A 41 -1.53 11.40 -15.39
C GLN A 41 -0.47 10.29 -15.29
N PRO A 42 -0.58 9.31 -14.38
CA PRO A 42 0.22 8.10 -14.47
C PRO A 42 -0.40 7.10 -15.45
N ARG A 43 0.47 6.24 -16.01
CA ARG A 43 -0.01 5.07 -16.77
C ARG A 43 -0.88 4.18 -15.90
N GLY A 44 -1.85 3.51 -16.50
CA GLY A 44 -2.56 2.41 -15.88
C GLY A 44 -1.73 1.13 -15.86
N HIS A 45 -2.20 0.16 -15.08
CA HIS A 45 -1.64 -1.18 -14.95
C HIS A 45 -2.70 -2.22 -15.32
N GLU A 46 -2.27 -3.31 -15.95
CA GLU A 46 -3.17 -4.41 -16.32
C GLU A 46 -3.04 -5.58 -15.34
N PRO A 47 -4.14 -6.32 -15.06
CA PRO A 47 -5.50 -6.08 -15.57
C PRO A 47 -6.16 -4.84 -14.92
N ALA A 48 -6.78 -3.99 -15.74
CA ALA A 48 -7.44 -2.76 -15.31
C ALA A 48 -8.84 -3.01 -14.70
N GLU A 49 -8.88 -3.74 -13.59
CA GLU A 49 -10.09 -4.16 -12.88
C GLU A 49 -10.86 -2.98 -12.27
N VAL A 50 -10.13 -1.99 -11.74
CA VAL A 50 -10.66 -0.84 -11.00
C VAL A 50 -9.89 0.43 -11.33
N VAL A 51 -10.34 1.57 -10.81
CA VAL A 51 -9.51 2.78 -10.71
C VAL A 51 -8.80 2.73 -9.35
N CYS A 52 -7.49 2.51 -9.37
CA CYS A 52 -6.65 2.57 -8.19
C CYS A 52 -6.36 4.03 -7.84
N HIS A 53 -6.26 4.32 -6.55
CA HIS A 53 -5.79 5.63 -6.08
C HIS A 53 -4.27 5.76 -6.25
N ASN A 54 -3.52 4.65 -6.20
CA ASN A 54 -2.06 4.55 -6.40
C ASN A 54 -1.16 5.17 -5.32
N ASP A 55 -1.72 5.98 -4.42
CA ASP A 55 -1.00 6.61 -3.30
C ASP A 55 -1.73 6.52 -1.95
N LEU A 56 -2.47 5.43 -1.71
CA LEU A 56 -3.13 5.21 -0.41
C LEU A 56 -2.12 5.07 0.74
N ALA A 57 -1.98 6.13 1.51
CA ALA A 57 -1.05 6.23 2.62
C ALA A 57 -1.62 7.11 3.75
N PRO A 58 -1.06 7.04 4.98
CA PRO A 58 -1.42 7.92 6.11
C PRO A 58 -1.63 9.40 5.74
N ASP A 59 -0.76 9.90 4.87
CA ASP A 59 -0.64 11.26 4.37
C ASP A 59 -1.92 11.69 3.61
N THR A 60 -2.55 10.74 2.93
CA THR A 60 -3.75 10.94 2.07
C THR A 60 -5.07 10.66 2.81
N MET A 61 -5.01 10.33 4.10
CA MET A 61 -6.17 9.92 4.90
C MET A 61 -6.66 11.04 5.82
N VAL A 62 -7.95 11.36 5.74
CA VAL A 62 -8.57 12.34 6.63
C VAL A 62 -9.22 11.61 7.80
N LEU A 63 -8.73 11.89 9.01
CA LEU A 63 -9.25 11.36 10.27
C LEU A 63 -10.01 12.43 11.05
N ASP A 64 -11.20 12.10 11.53
CA ASP A 64 -11.97 12.89 12.49
C ASP A 64 -12.20 12.05 13.75
N GLY A 65 -11.68 12.51 14.90
CA GLY A 65 -11.77 11.75 16.16
C GLY A 65 -11.16 10.34 16.11
N GLY A 66 -10.17 10.11 15.23
CA GLY A 66 -9.58 8.77 15.01
C GLY A 66 -10.36 7.88 14.04
N ARG A 67 -11.46 8.38 13.46
CA ARG A 67 -12.24 7.67 12.43
C ARG A 67 -11.83 8.16 11.04
N LEU A 68 -11.59 7.23 10.12
CA LEU A 68 -11.39 7.55 8.71
C LEU A 68 -12.68 8.10 8.09
N VAL A 69 -12.64 9.35 7.62
CA VAL A 69 -13.79 10.05 7.02
C VAL A 69 -13.60 10.38 5.54
N GLY A 70 -12.36 10.39 5.05
CA GLY A 70 -12.07 10.73 3.66
C GLY A 70 -10.70 10.27 3.18
N ILE A 71 -10.57 10.25 1.86
CA ILE A 71 -9.33 9.99 1.12
C ILE A 71 -9.18 11.15 0.13
N ILE A 72 -7.99 11.76 0.09
CA ILE A 72 -7.65 12.92 -0.74
C ILE A 72 -6.45 12.61 -1.65
N ASP A 73 -6.06 13.56 -2.52
CA ASP A 73 -4.92 13.45 -3.44
C ASP A 73 -5.06 12.39 -4.54
N TRP A 74 -6.06 12.62 -5.40
CA TRP A 74 -6.45 11.73 -6.52
C TRP A 74 -5.68 11.96 -7.83
N ASP A 75 -4.68 12.82 -7.84
CA ASP A 75 -3.90 13.16 -9.04
C ASP A 75 -3.11 11.96 -9.61
N THR A 76 -2.79 11.00 -8.74
CA THR A 76 -2.13 9.74 -9.11
C THR A 76 -3.09 8.62 -9.46
N ALA A 77 -4.41 8.84 -9.45
CA ALA A 77 -5.36 7.79 -9.77
C ALA A 77 -5.20 7.30 -11.22
N SER A 78 -5.29 5.98 -11.43
CA SER A 78 -5.30 5.37 -12.77
C SER A 78 -5.89 3.96 -12.73
N PRO A 79 -6.29 3.38 -13.88
CA PRO A 79 -6.79 2.02 -13.95
C PRO A 79 -5.73 1.02 -13.51
N GLY A 80 -6.10 0.00 -12.73
CA GLY A 80 -5.17 -0.97 -12.19
C GLY A 80 -5.86 -2.22 -11.63
N PRO A 81 -5.08 -3.26 -11.31
CA PRO A 81 -5.61 -4.43 -10.62
C PRO A 81 -5.90 -4.08 -9.16
N ARG A 82 -6.95 -4.67 -8.56
CA ARG A 82 -7.36 -4.36 -7.17
C ARG A 82 -6.22 -4.56 -6.17
N VAL A 83 -5.44 -5.62 -6.36
CA VAL A 83 -4.28 -5.95 -5.52
C VAL A 83 -3.21 -4.86 -5.54
N TRP A 84 -3.12 -4.03 -6.58
CA TRP A 84 -2.11 -2.97 -6.72
C TRP A 84 -2.22 -1.91 -5.63
N ASP A 85 -3.45 -1.41 -5.44
CA ASP A 85 -3.77 -0.36 -4.46
C ASP A 85 -3.70 -0.93 -3.04
N LEU A 86 -4.20 -2.15 -2.86
CA LEU A 86 -4.25 -2.84 -1.57
C LEU A 86 -2.86 -3.27 -1.08
N ALA A 87 -1.98 -3.66 -2.00
CA ALA A 87 -0.58 -3.93 -1.71
C ALA A 87 0.17 -2.68 -1.24
N TYR A 88 -0.08 -1.54 -1.90
CA TYR A 88 0.52 -0.27 -1.47
C TYR A 88 -0.04 0.19 -0.12
N LEU A 89 -1.36 0.08 0.08
CA LEU A 89 -2.00 0.34 1.38
C LEU A 89 -1.37 -0.51 2.50
N ALA A 90 -1.20 -1.81 2.26
CA ALA A 90 -0.56 -2.72 3.21
C ALA A 90 0.90 -2.30 3.48
N TYR A 91 1.66 -1.96 2.45
CA TYR A 91 3.03 -1.46 2.61
C TYR A 91 3.10 -0.27 3.59
N ARG A 92 2.12 0.63 3.55
CA ARG A 92 2.06 1.85 4.35
C ARG A 92 1.48 1.70 5.75
N LEU A 93 0.45 0.86 5.93
CA LEU A 93 -0.25 0.73 7.22
C LEU A 93 0.08 -0.55 8.02
N VAL A 94 0.65 -1.57 7.39
CA VAL A 94 1.15 -2.82 8.03
C VAL A 94 2.65 -2.71 8.39
N PRO A 95 3.20 -1.49 8.35
CA PRO A 95 4.56 -1.15 7.89
C PRO A 95 5.41 -2.32 7.37
N LEU A 96 5.31 -2.58 6.07
CA LEU A 96 6.10 -3.63 5.41
C LEU A 96 7.50 -3.15 4.97
N SER A 97 7.92 -1.96 5.38
CA SER A 97 9.29 -1.48 5.17
C SER A 97 10.33 -2.34 5.90
N HIS A 98 11.57 -2.30 5.43
CA HIS A 98 12.69 -2.99 6.07
C HIS A 98 12.77 -2.67 7.58
N PRO A 99 13.08 -3.64 8.46
CA PRO A 99 13.09 -3.44 9.92
C PRO A 99 14.06 -2.35 10.38
N ASP A 100 15.16 -2.15 9.66
CA ASP A 100 16.12 -1.06 9.91
C ASP A 100 15.61 0.33 9.48
N HIS A 101 14.34 0.45 9.07
CA HIS A 101 13.74 1.76 8.83
C HIS A 101 13.53 2.48 10.16
N ASP A 102 14.02 3.71 10.26
CA ASP A 102 13.92 4.54 11.46
C ASP A 102 12.46 4.62 11.95
N GLY A 103 12.30 4.46 13.27
CA GLY A 103 11.02 4.57 13.96
C GLY A 103 10.08 3.35 13.86
N LEU A 104 10.46 2.32 13.10
CA LEU A 104 9.66 1.10 12.98
C LEU A 104 9.89 0.16 14.17
N ARG A 105 8.86 0.00 15.01
CA ARG A 105 8.96 -0.78 16.27
C ARG A 105 8.17 -2.10 16.27
N LEU A 106 7.61 -2.50 15.13
CA LEU A 106 6.81 -3.73 15.03
C LEU A 106 7.68 -4.92 14.60
N ASP A 107 7.62 -5.99 15.39
CA ASP A 107 8.19 -7.28 15.05
C ASP A 107 7.39 -7.97 13.92
N ARG A 108 7.89 -9.11 13.44
CA ARG A 108 7.27 -9.85 12.33
C ARG A 108 5.89 -10.41 12.68
N VAL A 109 5.66 -10.79 13.94
CA VAL A 109 4.39 -11.36 14.40
C VAL A 109 3.31 -10.29 14.42
N ALA A 110 3.62 -9.10 14.95
CA ALA A 110 2.72 -7.96 14.95
C ALA A 110 2.38 -7.50 13.52
N ARG A 111 3.37 -7.50 12.61
CA ARG A 111 3.11 -7.20 11.18
C ARG A 111 2.21 -8.25 10.52
N ALA A 112 2.45 -9.54 10.76
CA ALA A 112 1.59 -10.61 10.24
C ALA A 112 0.15 -10.50 10.78
N ARG A 113 -0.02 -10.18 12.07
CA ARG A 113 -1.35 -9.89 12.66
C ARG A 113 -2.05 -8.74 11.96
N ARG A 114 -1.36 -7.60 11.78
CA ARG A 114 -1.92 -6.45 11.07
C ARG A 114 -2.28 -6.76 9.62
N LEU A 115 -1.43 -7.53 8.92
CA LEU A 115 -1.71 -7.95 7.55
C LEU A 115 -3.01 -8.75 7.46
N ARG A 116 -3.24 -9.67 8.42
CA ARG A 116 -4.50 -10.41 8.51
C ARG A 116 -5.68 -9.50 8.76
N VAL A 117 -5.60 -8.59 9.75
CA VAL A 117 -6.67 -7.59 10.00
C VAL A 117 -7.04 -6.82 8.72
N LEU A 118 -6.04 -6.43 7.91
CA LEU A 118 -6.29 -5.79 6.62
C LEU A 118 -7.00 -6.74 5.64
N CYS A 119 -6.52 -7.98 5.48
CA CYS A 119 -7.09 -8.96 4.55
C CYS A 119 -8.52 -9.38 4.94
N ASP A 120 -8.76 -9.59 6.23
CA ASP A 120 -10.07 -9.94 6.79
C ASP A 120 -11.07 -8.79 6.56
N ALA A 121 -10.63 -7.54 6.73
CA ALA A 121 -11.44 -6.36 6.46
C ALA A 121 -11.79 -6.17 4.97
N LEU A 122 -11.02 -6.78 4.06
CA LEU A 122 -11.33 -6.85 2.63
C LEU A 122 -12.34 -7.97 2.30
N GLY A 123 -12.78 -8.75 3.29
CA GLY A 123 -13.69 -9.88 3.08
C GLY A 123 -12.99 -11.14 2.57
N HIS A 124 -11.67 -11.27 2.78
CA HIS A 124 -10.84 -12.37 2.29
C HIS A 124 -10.73 -12.48 0.75
N ASP A 125 -11.07 -11.40 0.03
CA ASP A 125 -10.87 -11.30 -1.43
C ASP A 125 -9.39 -11.47 -1.83
N LEU A 126 -8.46 -11.14 -0.93
CA LEU A 126 -7.02 -11.29 -1.11
C LEU A 126 -6.39 -11.89 0.13
N ALA A 127 -5.65 -12.99 -0.05
CA ALA A 127 -4.90 -13.61 1.03
C ALA A 127 -3.56 -12.87 1.28
N PRO A 128 -2.98 -12.95 2.50
CA PRO A 128 -1.71 -12.33 2.81
C PRO A 128 -0.58 -12.58 1.79
N PRO A 129 -0.37 -13.81 1.27
CA PRO A 129 0.64 -14.04 0.23
C PRO A 129 0.41 -13.24 -1.06
N GLU A 130 -0.83 -13.00 -1.45
CA GLU A 130 -1.17 -12.26 -2.67
C GLU A 130 -0.87 -10.77 -2.50
N VAL A 131 -1.24 -10.20 -1.35
CA VAL A 131 -0.92 -8.81 -0.98
C VAL A 131 0.59 -8.61 -0.91
N LEU A 132 1.33 -9.54 -0.30
CA LEU A 132 2.80 -9.46 -0.19
C LEU A 132 3.48 -9.54 -1.56
N ARG A 133 3.05 -10.47 -2.43
CA ARG A 133 3.57 -10.55 -3.81
C ARG A 133 3.23 -9.28 -4.60
N GLY A 134 2.02 -8.76 -4.45
CA GLY A 134 1.60 -7.49 -5.04
C GLY A 134 2.50 -6.33 -4.58
N ALA A 135 2.87 -6.32 -3.30
CA ALA A 135 3.72 -5.27 -2.73
C ALA A 135 5.13 -5.31 -3.32
N VAL A 136 5.72 -6.50 -3.51
CA VAL A 136 7.02 -6.65 -4.17
C VAL A 136 6.98 -6.06 -5.59
N VAL A 137 6.00 -6.47 -6.40
CA VAL A 137 5.87 -5.98 -7.79
C VAL A 137 5.62 -4.47 -7.81
N ARG A 138 4.74 -3.97 -6.94
CA ARG A 138 4.40 -2.56 -6.82
C ARG A 138 5.61 -1.69 -6.49
N LEU A 139 6.44 -2.14 -5.56
CA LEU A 139 7.63 -1.40 -5.13
C LEU A 139 8.74 -1.40 -6.17
N GLU A 140 8.92 -2.49 -6.93
CA GLU A 140 9.87 -2.50 -8.05
C GLU A 140 9.42 -1.56 -9.18
N ASP A 141 8.12 -1.51 -9.49
CA ASP A 141 7.58 -0.54 -10.45
C ASP A 141 7.75 0.91 -9.96
N LEU A 142 7.49 1.16 -8.68
CA LEU A 142 7.68 2.47 -8.06
C LEU A 142 9.17 2.88 -8.08
N ALA A 143 10.07 1.94 -7.84
CA ALA A 143 11.51 2.17 -7.93
C ALA A 143 11.93 2.51 -9.37
N ALA A 144 11.42 1.80 -10.38
CA ALA A 144 11.69 2.07 -11.78
C ALA A 144 11.17 3.45 -12.21
N TRP A 145 9.93 3.79 -11.85
CA TRP A 145 9.35 5.10 -12.13
C TRP A 145 10.12 6.23 -11.44
N THR A 146 10.50 6.04 -10.17
CA THR A 146 11.26 7.02 -9.40
C THR A 146 12.66 7.20 -9.99
N LEU A 147 13.31 6.14 -10.44
CA LEU A 147 14.63 6.20 -11.08
C LEU A 147 14.58 6.99 -12.39
N ALA A 148 13.55 6.78 -13.22
CA ALA A 148 13.37 7.53 -14.45
C ALA A 148 13.28 9.05 -14.19
N ARG A 149 12.50 9.44 -13.16
CA ARG A 149 12.40 10.85 -12.73
C ARG A 149 13.71 11.39 -12.16
N ALA A 150 14.34 10.63 -11.26
CA ALA A 150 15.62 11.00 -10.66
C ALA A 150 16.71 11.23 -11.72
N THR A 151 16.65 10.48 -12.83
CA THR A 151 17.60 10.60 -13.95
C THR A 151 17.28 11.81 -14.81
N ALA A 152 16.01 12.08 -15.09
CA ALA A 152 15.57 13.24 -15.86
C ALA A 152 15.84 14.57 -15.13
N ASP A 153 15.64 14.59 -13.81
CA ASP A 153 15.72 15.80 -12.98
C ASP A 153 17.07 15.94 -12.24
N ASP A 154 17.98 14.97 -12.39
CA ASP A 154 19.26 14.85 -11.65
C ASP A 154 19.12 14.98 -10.11
N ASP A 155 18.09 14.33 -9.54
CA ASP A 155 17.72 14.44 -8.11
C ASP A 155 18.23 13.23 -7.29
N ASP A 156 19.31 13.44 -6.52
CA ASP A 156 19.90 12.43 -5.62
C ASP A 156 18.97 11.98 -4.48
N ARG A 157 18.05 12.84 -4.02
CA ARG A 157 17.06 12.46 -3.00
C ARG A 157 16.09 11.43 -3.57
N LEU A 158 15.69 11.56 -4.83
CA LEU A 158 14.88 10.54 -5.50
C LEU A 158 15.65 9.23 -5.69
N ARG A 159 16.96 9.27 -5.97
CA ARG A 159 17.79 8.06 -6.03
C ARG A 159 17.81 7.32 -4.70
N GLY A 160 17.89 8.02 -3.57
CA GLY A 160 17.76 7.42 -2.24
C GLY A 160 16.43 6.67 -2.04
N HIS A 161 15.32 7.18 -2.58
CA HIS A 161 14.03 6.47 -2.53
C HIS A 161 14.02 5.19 -3.37
N VAL A 162 14.71 5.15 -4.52
CA VAL A 162 14.82 3.94 -5.35
C VAL A 162 15.44 2.79 -4.56
N ASP A 163 16.54 3.07 -3.85
CA ASP A 163 17.25 2.07 -3.05
C ASP A 163 16.40 1.58 -1.87
N LEU A 164 15.64 2.49 -1.24
CA LEU A 164 14.68 2.15 -0.19
C LEU A 164 13.60 1.20 -0.70
N TYR A 165 12.94 1.51 -1.81
CA TYR A 165 11.87 0.66 -2.37
C TYR A 165 12.38 -0.73 -2.75
N ARG A 166 13.56 -0.83 -3.38
CA ARG A 166 14.18 -2.12 -3.73
C ARG A 166 14.61 -2.92 -2.51
N ARG A 167 15.08 -2.25 -1.45
CA ARG A 167 15.41 -2.90 -0.19
C ARG A 167 14.16 -3.48 0.47
N ASP A 168 13.08 -2.69 0.52
CA ASP A 168 11.81 -3.10 1.10
C ASP A 168 11.20 -4.26 0.30
N ALA A 169 11.18 -4.20 -1.04
CA ALA A 169 10.69 -5.27 -1.91
C ALA A 169 11.43 -6.60 -1.67
N ARG A 170 12.78 -6.57 -1.62
CA ARG A 170 13.60 -7.76 -1.31
C ARG A 170 13.29 -8.32 0.08
N TRP A 171 13.15 -7.45 1.08
CA TRP A 171 12.81 -7.89 2.43
C TRP A 171 11.43 -8.53 2.51
N ILE A 172 10.42 -7.92 1.88
CA ILE A 172 9.05 -8.47 1.81
C ILE A 172 9.08 -9.86 1.16
N GLY A 173 9.76 -9.99 0.01
CA GLY A 173 9.90 -11.26 -0.70
C GLY A 173 10.55 -12.35 0.15
N ALA A 174 11.68 -12.04 0.79
CA ALA A 174 12.39 -12.97 1.68
C ALA A 174 11.60 -13.31 2.95
N SER A 175 10.68 -12.44 3.36
CA SER A 175 9.89 -12.55 4.59
C SER A 175 8.49 -13.12 4.36
N CYS A 176 8.13 -13.43 3.11
CA CYS A 176 6.76 -13.74 2.74
C CYS A 176 6.17 -14.91 3.54
N GLY A 177 6.95 -15.97 3.79
CA GLY A 177 6.50 -17.11 4.59
C GLY A 177 6.08 -16.69 6.00
N VAL A 178 6.97 -16.02 6.73
CA VAL A 178 6.72 -15.59 8.12
C VAL A 178 5.63 -14.52 8.21
N LEU A 179 5.55 -13.61 7.23
CA LEU A 179 4.52 -12.56 7.21
C LEU A 179 3.14 -13.09 6.80
N ALA A 180 3.08 -14.21 6.07
CA ALA A 180 1.85 -14.87 5.68
C ALA A 180 1.43 -16.00 6.63
N GLU A 181 2.27 -16.36 7.61
CA GLU A 181 1.98 -17.42 8.57
C GLU A 181 0.70 -17.13 9.36
N ASP A 182 -0.18 -18.12 9.37
CA ASP A 182 -1.39 -18.11 10.17
C ASP A 182 -1.09 -18.78 11.51
N ARG A 183 -0.78 -17.97 12.53
CA ARG A 183 -0.87 -18.46 13.91
C ARG A 183 -2.29 -18.27 14.41
N ALA A 184 -3.15 -19.18 13.96
CA ALA A 184 -4.40 -19.50 14.62
C ALA A 184 -4.22 -20.86 15.31
N SER A 185 -3.70 -20.85 16.55
CA SER A 185 -3.89 -21.88 17.59
C SER A 185 -3.13 -21.43 18.84
N ASP A 186 -3.82 -20.71 19.71
CA ASP A 186 -3.80 -20.93 21.17
C ASP A 186 -5.24 -21.28 21.57
#